data_AF-A0A1X7IPQ0-F1
#
_entry.id   AF-A0A1X7IPQ0-F1
#
_cell.length_a   1.000
_cell.length_b   1.000
_cell.length_c   1.000
_cell.angle_alpha   90.00
_cell.angle_beta   90.00
_cell.angle_gamma   90.00
#
_symmetry.space_group_name_H-M   'P 1'
#
loop_
_entity.id
_entity.type
_entity.pdbx_description
1 polymer ?
#
loop_
_entity_poly.entity_id
_entity_poly.type
_entity_poly.pdbx_seq_one_letter_code
_entity_poly.pdbx_strand_id
1 'polypeptide(L)'
;MSKFTTQELDLASDPTVLLIKYRMIEKVWDYLEDMQKEIRKELDSFEDKLPSELNLVHGKISKGENYKYLPYLMLDFPAFFTKKDIIAFRTMFYWGNFISSTFHLQGKFVQKYGKSLLHSLKNYGKVYFCVNNSPWEYDYKSSNYVLLDKMDSVELEDHVQNTGFIKLSIKFPVEEMPERKTDMMNFLLAGLKVIQTN
;
A
#
# COMPACT_ATOMS: atom_id res chain seq x y z
N MET A 1 23.28 -13.85 -30.43
CA MET A 1 23.34 -14.05 -28.96
C MET A 1 23.84 -12.77 -28.33
N SER A 2 23.22 -12.32 -27.22
CA SER A 2 23.75 -11.21 -26.43
C SER A 2 25.11 -11.61 -25.83
N LYS A 3 26.07 -10.70 -25.77
CA LYS A 3 27.38 -10.92 -25.11
C LYS A 3 27.31 -10.40 -23.67
N PHE A 4 27.88 -11.13 -22.73
CA PHE A 4 28.01 -10.67 -21.35
C PHE A 4 28.97 -9.49 -21.26
N THR A 5 28.61 -8.52 -20.44
CA THR A 5 29.46 -7.40 -20.05
C THR A 5 30.35 -7.81 -18.87
N THR A 6 31.48 -7.10 -18.69
CA THR A 6 32.35 -7.30 -17.52
C THR A 6 31.59 -7.08 -16.22
N GLN A 7 30.73 -6.05 -16.15
CA GLN A 7 29.93 -5.75 -14.96
C GLN A 7 28.97 -6.90 -14.59
N GLU A 8 28.34 -7.56 -15.58
CA GLU A 8 27.48 -8.72 -15.33
C GLU A 8 28.28 -9.91 -14.79
N LEU A 9 29.48 -10.15 -15.33
CA LEU A 9 30.35 -11.24 -14.88
C LEU A 9 30.93 -10.97 -13.49
N ASP A 10 31.30 -9.73 -13.19
CA ASP A 10 31.77 -9.31 -11.87
C ASP A 10 30.67 -9.48 -10.83
N LEU A 11 29.45 -9.03 -11.13
CA LEU A 11 28.29 -9.19 -10.26
C LEU A 11 27.92 -10.67 -10.06
N ALA A 12 28.00 -11.49 -11.10
CA ALA A 12 27.74 -12.92 -11.02
C ALA A 12 28.79 -13.67 -10.18
N SER A 13 30.00 -13.12 -10.08
CA SER A 13 31.12 -13.71 -9.33
C SER A 13 31.18 -13.24 -7.87
N ASP A 14 30.49 -12.15 -7.52
CA ASP A 14 30.42 -11.63 -6.16
C ASP A 14 29.10 -12.03 -5.46
N PRO A 15 29.14 -12.97 -4.48
CA PRO A 15 27.94 -13.37 -3.74
C PRO A 15 27.44 -12.28 -2.78
N THR A 16 28.25 -11.27 -2.48
CA THR A 16 28.00 -10.27 -1.44
C THR A 16 26.67 -9.54 -1.66
N VAL A 17 26.38 -9.18 -2.92
CA VAL A 17 25.14 -8.47 -3.27
C VAL A 17 23.90 -9.31 -2.96
N LEU A 18 23.92 -10.61 -3.30
CA LEU A 18 22.80 -11.51 -3.03
C LEU A 18 22.64 -11.80 -1.53
N LEU A 19 23.74 -11.92 -0.79
CA LEU A 19 23.71 -12.12 0.66
C LEU A 19 23.19 -10.88 1.40
N ILE A 20 23.59 -9.66 0.96
CA ILE A 20 23.04 -8.40 1.49
C ILE A 20 21.55 -8.32 1.17
N LYS A 21 21.15 -8.61 -0.07
CA LYS A 21 19.75 -8.65 -0.48
C LYS A 21 18.94 -9.57 0.42
N TYR A 22 19.41 -10.80 0.62
CA TYR A 22 18.75 -11.77 1.50
C TYR A 22 18.52 -11.20 2.90
N ARG A 23 19.58 -10.70 3.57
CA ARG A 23 19.46 -10.11 4.91
C ARG A 23 18.52 -8.90 4.95
N MET A 24 18.52 -8.07 3.90
CA MET A 24 17.62 -6.93 3.82
C MET A 24 16.15 -7.38 3.69
N ILE A 25 15.87 -8.39 2.85
CA ILE A 25 14.51 -8.93 2.72
C ILE A 25 13.99 -9.51 4.03
N GLU A 26 14.82 -10.23 4.80
CA GLU A 26 14.44 -10.72 6.13
C GLU A 26 14.12 -9.56 7.08
N LYS A 27 14.93 -8.49 7.10
CA LYS A 27 14.64 -7.30 7.92
C LYS A 27 13.36 -6.59 7.54
N VAL A 28 13.03 -6.52 6.24
CA VAL A 28 11.75 -5.96 5.78
C VAL A 28 10.59 -6.85 6.21
N TRP A 29 10.77 -8.18 6.15
CA TRP A 29 9.77 -9.12 6.62
C TRP A 29 9.47 -8.88 8.11
N ASP A 30 10.49 -8.85 8.96
CA ASP A 30 10.38 -8.57 10.39
C ASP A 30 9.70 -7.21 10.65
N TYR A 31 10.08 -6.17 9.88
CA TYR A 31 9.47 -4.85 9.96
C TYR A 31 7.96 -4.89 9.68
N LEU A 32 7.52 -5.64 8.66
CA LEU A 32 6.11 -5.77 8.34
C LEU A 32 5.35 -6.63 9.37
N GLU A 33 5.97 -7.66 9.93
CA GLU A 33 5.37 -8.42 11.04
C GLU A 33 5.19 -7.54 12.29
N ASP A 34 6.18 -6.71 12.61
CA ASP A 34 6.13 -5.78 13.72
C ASP A 34 5.06 -4.69 13.50
N MET A 35 4.93 -4.19 12.27
CA MET A 35 3.82 -3.31 11.90
C MET A 35 2.47 -4.01 12.07
N GLN A 36 2.30 -5.26 11.61
CA GLN A 36 1.07 -6.03 11.82
C GLN A 36 0.72 -6.19 13.31
N LYS A 37 1.70 -6.42 14.17
CA LYS A 37 1.51 -6.53 15.63
C LYS A 37 1.00 -5.21 16.23
N GLU A 38 1.55 -4.08 15.80
CA GLU A 38 1.09 -2.76 16.26
C GLU A 38 -0.31 -2.42 15.73
N ILE A 39 -0.57 -2.66 14.44
CA ILE A 39 -1.91 -2.46 13.86
C ILE A 39 -2.96 -3.21 14.66
N ARG A 40 -2.70 -4.46 15.02
CA ARG A 40 -3.62 -5.27 15.81
C ARG A 40 -3.95 -4.63 17.16
N LYS A 41 -2.95 -4.15 17.89
CA LYS A 41 -3.17 -3.50 19.20
C LYS A 41 -4.07 -2.28 19.07
N GLU A 42 -3.90 -1.51 17.99
CA GLU A 42 -4.75 -0.36 17.73
C GLU A 42 -6.18 -0.78 17.35
N LEU A 43 -6.33 -1.87 16.58
CA LEU A 43 -7.64 -2.39 16.15
C LEU A 43 -8.53 -2.85 17.31
N ASP A 44 -7.97 -3.22 18.47
CA ASP A 44 -8.74 -3.54 19.68
C ASP A 44 -9.67 -2.38 20.09
N SER A 45 -9.26 -1.13 19.82
CA SER A 45 -10.09 0.07 20.11
C SER A 45 -11.26 0.28 19.12
N PHE A 46 -11.26 -0.45 18.01
CA PHE A 46 -12.25 -0.41 16.93
C PHE A 46 -13.17 -1.64 16.91
N GLU A 47 -13.08 -2.51 17.93
CA GLU A 47 -13.89 -3.73 18.02
C GLU A 47 -15.39 -3.43 17.86
N ASP A 48 -16.07 -4.26 17.06
CA ASP A 48 -17.48 -4.13 16.62
C ASP A 48 -17.85 -2.88 15.79
N LYS A 49 -16.89 -2.02 15.44
CA LYS A 49 -17.17 -0.79 14.69
C LYS A 49 -16.63 -0.80 13.25
N LEU A 50 -15.85 -1.81 12.90
CA LEU A 50 -15.36 -2.03 11.54
C LEU A 50 -16.26 -3.04 10.81
N PRO A 51 -16.25 -3.04 9.46
CA PRO A 51 -16.91 -4.09 8.68
C PRO A 51 -16.57 -5.48 9.22
N SER A 52 -17.59 -6.29 9.50
CA SER A 52 -17.41 -7.65 10.02
C SER A 52 -16.68 -8.58 9.05
N GLU A 53 -16.62 -8.21 7.77
CA GLU A 53 -15.87 -8.94 6.75
C GLU A 53 -14.35 -8.72 6.83
N LEU A 54 -13.88 -7.64 7.47
CA LEU A 54 -12.45 -7.39 7.60
C LEU A 54 -11.80 -8.45 8.49
N ASN A 55 -10.71 -9.05 8.00
CA ASN A 55 -9.88 -9.89 8.85
C ASN A 55 -9.02 -9.01 9.78
N LEU A 56 -9.45 -8.90 11.03
CA LEU A 56 -8.74 -8.18 12.09
C LEU A 56 -7.73 -9.09 12.82
N VAL A 57 -7.72 -10.39 12.51
CA VAL A 57 -6.94 -11.40 13.25
C VAL A 57 -5.70 -11.86 12.51
N HIS A 58 -5.64 -11.88 11.19
CA HIS A 58 -4.45 -12.33 10.47
C HIS A 58 -4.15 -11.43 9.29
N GLY A 59 -2.98 -10.80 9.32
CA GLY A 59 -2.40 -10.13 8.16
C GLY A 59 -1.73 -11.13 7.24
N LYS A 60 -1.60 -10.75 5.96
CA LYS A 60 -0.89 -11.53 4.96
C LYS A 60 0.31 -10.74 4.46
N ILE A 61 1.51 -11.27 4.68
CA ILE A 61 2.72 -10.77 4.02
C ILE A 61 2.98 -11.62 2.78
N SER A 62 3.12 -10.97 1.64
CA SER A 62 3.51 -11.59 0.38
C SER A 62 4.84 -11.01 -0.09
N LYS A 63 5.62 -11.85 -0.77
CA LYS A 63 6.94 -11.51 -1.32
C LYS A 63 6.96 -11.87 -2.79
N GLY A 64 7.54 -10.99 -3.61
CA GLY A 64 7.75 -11.24 -5.03
C GLY A 64 9.06 -10.62 -5.51
N GLU A 65 9.56 -11.11 -6.64
CA GLU A 65 10.88 -10.74 -7.19
C GLU A 65 10.79 -9.94 -8.50
N ASN A 66 9.58 -9.77 -9.06
CA ASN A 66 9.40 -9.35 -10.46
C ASN A 66 8.42 -8.19 -10.68
N TYR A 67 8.11 -7.38 -9.66
CA TYR A 67 7.33 -6.17 -9.92
C TYR A 67 8.23 -5.14 -10.62
N LYS A 68 8.03 -4.99 -11.93
CA LYS A 68 8.92 -4.26 -12.86
C LYS A 68 10.39 -4.69 -12.67
N TYR A 69 10.60 -6.01 -12.58
CA TYR A 69 11.90 -6.67 -12.42
C TYR A 69 12.63 -6.40 -11.10
N LEU A 70 11.92 -5.90 -10.09
CA LEU A 70 12.49 -5.62 -8.78
C LEU A 70 11.72 -6.35 -7.64
N PRO A 71 12.42 -6.71 -6.55
CA PRO A 71 11.80 -7.31 -5.39
C PRO A 71 10.82 -6.39 -4.66
N TYR A 72 9.79 -6.98 -4.07
CA TYR A 72 8.82 -6.28 -3.23
C TYR A 72 8.27 -7.18 -2.13
N LEU A 73 7.87 -6.56 -1.03
CA LEU A 73 7.10 -7.18 0.04
C LEU A 73 5.86 -6.36 0.31
N MET A 74 4.79 -7.04 0.68
CA MET A 74 3.47 -6.43 0.80
C MET A 74 2.70 -7.06 1.94
N LEU A 75 2.42 -6.27 2.96
CA LEU A 75 1.50 -6.59 4.05
C LEU A 75 0.12 -6.09 3.68
N ASP A 76 -0.85 -6.99 3.63
CA ASP A 76 -2.28 -6.68 3.59
C ASP A 76 -2.88 -6.93 4.99
N PHE A 77 -3.08 -5.86 5.76
CA PHE A 77 -3.68 -5.95 7.10
C PHE A 77 -4.16 -4.59 7.66
N PRO A 78 -5.41 -4.48 8.16
CA PRO A 78 -6.50 -5.46 7.99
C PRO A 78 -6.91 -5.55 6.52
N ALA A 79 -7.57 -6.64 6.12
CA ALA A 79 -8.03 -6.76 4.74
C ALA A 79 -9.18 -7.75 4.54
N PHE A 80 -9.95 -7.51 3.49
CA PHE A 80 -10.94 -8.40 2.91
C PHE A 80 -10.89 -8.31 1.40
N PHE A 81 -10.84 -9.46 0.74
CA PHE A 81 -10.74 -9.56 -0.71
C PHE A 81 -11.74 -10.57 -1.27
N THR A 82 -12.51 -10.13 -2.25
CA THR A 82 -13.27 -11.00 -3.15
C THR A 82 -13.05 -10.55 -4.59
N LYS A 83 -13.71 -11.20 -5.55
CA LYS A 83 -13.69 -10.76 -6.96
C LYS A 83 -14.39 -9.41 -7.18
N LYS A 84 -15.35 -9.04 -6.32
CA LYS A 84 -16.21 -7.86 -6.52
C LYS A 84 -15.92 -6.75 -5.51
N ASP A 85 -15.70 -7.14 -4.26
CA ASP A 85 -15.55 -6.25 -3.13
C ASP A 85 -14.17 -6.40 -2.52
N ILE A 86 -13.48 -5.27 -2.33
CA ILE A 86 -12.18 -5.18 -1.68
C ILE A 86 -12.24 -4.05 -0.66
N ILE A 87 -11.74 -4.33 0.54
CA ILE A 87 -11.34 -3.31 1.50
C ILE A 87 -10.04 -3.78 2.12
N ALA A 88 -8.94 -3.12 1.77
CA ALA A 88 -7.62 -3.54 2.18
C ALA A 88 -6.76 -2.35 2.55
N PHE A 89 -5.94 -2.58 3.57
CA PHE A 89 -4.93 -1.66 4.05
C PHE A 89 -3.59 -2.31 3.80
N ARG A 90 -2.84 -1.70 2.89
CA ARG A 90 -1.67 -2.32 2.30
C ARG A 90 -0.43 -1.52 2.59
N THR A 91 0.56 -2.12 3.26
CA THR A 91 1.91 -1.58 3.32
C THR A 91 2.81 -2.31 2.34
N MET A 92 3.39 -1.60 1.39
CA MET A 92 4.26 -2.14 0.37
C MET A 92 5.67 -1.56 0.49
N PHE A 93 6.65 -2.43 0.66
CA PHE A 93 8.06 -2.16 0.40
C PHE A 93 8.38 -2.49 -1.06
N TYR A 94 9.01 -1.56 -1.77
CA TYR A 94 9.48 -1.76 -3.13
C TYR A 94 10.97 -1.43 -3.23
N TRP A 95 11.76 -2.45 -3.58
CA TRP A 95 13.22 -2.39 -3.56
C TRP A 95 13.77 -1.24 -4.42
N GLY A 96 14.67 -0.44 -3.85
CA GLY A 96 15.31 0.69 -4.52
C GLY A 96 14.36 1.82 -4.90
N ASN A 97 13.15 1.85 -4.34
CA ASN A 97 12.11 2.80 -4.68
C ASN A 97 11.51 3.45 -3.43
N PHE A 98 10.56 2.79 -2.77
CA PHE A 98 9.78 3.39 -1.69
C PHE A 98 9.21 2.37 -0.72
N ILE A 99 8.77 2.86 0.43
CA ILE A 99 7.71 2.22 1.21
C ILE A 99 6.42 3.03 1.10
N SER A 100 5.26 2.38 1.11
CA SER A 100 3.97 3.04 1.00
C SER A 100 2.89 2.35 1.80
N SER A 101 1.87 3.11 2.22
CA SER A 101 0.63 2.57 2.78
C SER A 101 -0.56 3.02 1.95
N THR A 102 -1.44 2.09 1.61
CA THR A 102 -2.55 2.31 0.67
C THR A 102 -3.86 1.77 1.22
N PHE A 103 -4.91 2.59 1.17
CA PHE A 103 -6.29 2.14 1.24
C PHE A 103 -6.73 1.70 -0.15
N HIS A 104 -7.27 0.49 -0.27
CA HIS A 104 -7.86 -0.01 -1.50
C HIS A 104 -9.31 -0.41 -1.22
N LEU A 105 -10.24 0.33 -1.83
CA LEU A 105 -11.67 0.07 -1.75
C LEU A 105 -12.17 -0.30 -3.14
N GLN A 106 -12.99 -1.34 -3.25
CA GLN A 106 -13.65 -1.74 -4.49
C GLN A 106 -15.07 -2.22 -4.19
N GLY A 107 -15.98 -2.03 -5.15
CA GLY A 107 -17.35 -2.55 -5.07
C GLY A 107 -18.16 -1.85 -3.99
N LYS A 108 -18.85 -2.61 -3.14
CA LYS A 108 -19.74 -2.06 -2.10
C LYS A 108 -19.02 -1.12 -1.12
N PHE A 109 -17.74 -1.32 -0.88
CA PHE A 109 -16.96 -0.50 0.05
C PHE A 109 -16.68 0.90 -0.50
N VAL A 110 -16.59 1.06 -1.82
CA VAL A 110 -16.51 2.38 -2.46
C VAL A 110 -17.79 3.16 -2.22
N GLN A 111 -18.93 2.52 -2.43
CA GLN A 111 -20.24 3.15 -2.23
C GLN A 111 -20.45 3.54 -0.76
N LYS A 112 -20.05 2.66 0.17
CA LYS A 112 -20.24 2.88 1.60
C LYS A 112 -19.28 3.92 2.20
N TYR A 113 -18.00 3.90 1.82
CA TYR A 113 -16.97 4.67 2.51
C TYR A 113 -16.21 5.66 1.63
N GLY A 114 -16.30 5.55 0.30
CA GLY A 114 -15.44 6.28 -0.63
C GLY A 114 -15.51 7.79 -0.47
N LYS A 115 -16.72 8.35 -0.43
CA LYS A 115 -16.93 9.80 -0.30
C LYS A 115 -16.37 10.33 1.02
N SER A 116 -16.70 9.69 2.14
CA SER A 116 -16.23 10.09 3.47
C SER A 116 -14.71 9.98 3.59
N LEU A 117 -14.13 8.91 3.03
CA LEU A 117 -12.68 8.68 3.06
C LEU A 117 -11.92 9.71 2.22
N LEU A 118 -12.41 9.99 1.00
CA LEU A 118 -11.84 11.04 0.14
C LEU A 118 -11.89 12.40 0.81
N HIS A 119 -13.03 12.76 1.40
CA HIS A 119 -13.21 14.03 2.09
C HIS A 119 -12.24 14.16 3.27
N SER A 120 -12.18 13.16 4.15
CA SER A 120 -11.34 13.21 5.35
C SER A 120 -9.85 13.19 5.04
N LEU A 121 -9.41 12.47 4.00
CA LEU A 121 -7.99 12.33 3.69
C LEU A 121 -7.46 13.40 2.73
N LYS A 122 -8.33 14.21 2.10
CA LYS A 122 -7.92 15.30 1.21
C LYS A 122 -6.98 16.31 1.88
N ASN A 123 -7.17 16.55 3.18
CA ASN A 123 -6.36 17.48 3.97
C ASN A 123 -5.38 16.79 4.93
N TYR A 124 -5.21 15.47 4.84
CA TYR A 124 -4.31 14.72 5.73
C TYR A 124 -2.82 15.05 5.50
N GLY A 125 -2.49 15.59 4.32
CA GLY A 125 -1.14 15.89 3.88
C GLY A 125 -0.93 15.45 2.44
N LYS A 126 0.26 14.93 2.12
CA LYS A 126 0.61 14.47 0.78
C LYS A 126 0.03 13.09 0.48
N VAL A 127 -1.28 13.04 0.22
CA VAL A 127 -2.00 11.82 -0.18
C VAL A 127 -2.11 11.76 -1.70
N TYR A 128 -1.86 10.58 -2.25
CA TYR A 128 -2.00 10.29 -3.67
C TYR A 128 -3.29 9.51 -3.94
N PHE A 129 -3.94 9.84 -5.05
CA PHE A 129 -5.08 9.13 -5.60
C PHE A 129 -4.65 8.36 -6.86
N CYS A 130 -5.08 7.11 -6.97
CA CYS A 130 -4.81 6.29 -8.14
C CYS A 130 -5.73 6.67 -9.30
N VAL A 131 -5.16 7.05 -10.44
CA VAL A 131 -5.89 7.41 -11.67
C VAL A 131 -5.79 6.33 -12.76
N ASN A 132 -5.07 5.23 -12.51
CA ASN A 132 -4.98 4.13 -13.46
C ASN A 132 -6.29 3.35 -13.56
N ASN A 133 -6.57 2.74 -14.72
CA ASN A 133 -7.73 1.88 -14.91
C ASN A 133 -7.60 0.51 -14.22
N SER A 134 -6.37 0.13 -13.84
CA SER A 134 -6.08 -1.11 -13.11
C SER A 134 -5.69 -0.79 -11.67
N PRO A 135 -6.30 -1.46 -10.66
CA PRO A 135 -5.92 -1.27 -9.26
C PRO A 135 -4.60 -1.96 -8.90
N TRP A 136 -3.97 -2.68 -9.83
CA TRP A 136 -2.81 -3.55 -9.56
C TRP A 136 -1.46 -2.92 -9.92
N GLU A 137 -1.45 -1.66 -10.37
CA GLU A 137 -0.22 -0.86 -10.50
C GLU A 137 0.07 -0.08 -9.20
N TYR A 138 1.34 -0.03 -8.81
CA TYR A 138 1.80 0.60 -7.56
C TYR A 138 2.89 1.66 -7.75
N ASP A 139 3.40 1.88 -8.96
CA ASP A 139 4.39 2.95 -9.17
C ASP A 139 3.75 4.33 -9.08
N TYR A 140 4.52 5.37 -8.78
CA TYR A 140 3.99 6.72 -8.61
C TYR A 140 4.24 7.62 -9.83
N LYS A 141 4.19 7.06 -11.04
CA LYS A 141 4.15 7.88 -12.26
C LYS A 141 2.79 8.58 -12.35
N SER A 142 2.75 9.69 -13.07
CA SER A 142 1.51 10.48 -13.27
C SER A 142 0.38 9.71 -13.96
N SER A 143 0.70 8.65 -14.71
CA SER A 143 -0.26 7.73 -15.30
C SER A 143 -0.87 6.74 -14.30
N ASN A 144 -0.40 6.72 -13.05
CA ASN A 144 -0.89 5.83 -12.01
C ASN A 144 -1.36 6.58 -10.76
N TYR A 145 -0.55 7.49 -10.22
CA TYR A 145 -0.92 8.28 -9.04
C TYR A 145 -0.70 9.77 -9.26
N VAL A 146 -1.67 10.56 -8.81
CA VAL A 146 -1.60 12.03 -8.72
C VAL A 146 -1.93 12.47 -7.30
N LEU A 147 -1.62 13.71 -6.94
CA LEU A 147 -1.95 14.21 -5.60
C LEU A 147 -3.46 14.45 -5.47
N LEU A 148 -4.06 13.95 -4.38
CA LEU A 148 -5.49 14.06 -4.12
C LEU A 148 -5.97 15.52 -3.99
N ASP A 149 -5.12 16.40 -3.47
CA ASP A 149 -5.42 17.83 -3.33
C ASP A 149 -5.43 18.59 -4.68
N LYS A 150 -4.91 17.97 -5.75
CA LYS A 150 -4.91 18.51 -7.12
C LYS A 150 -6.06 18.03 -7.96
N MET A 151 -6.86 17.08 -7.47
CA MET A 151 -8.04 16.60 -8.16
C MET A 151 -9.30 17.34 -7.69
N ASP A 152 -10.15 17.69 -8.64
CA ASP A 152 -11.48 18.20 -8.35
C ASP A 152 -12.48 17.05 -8.08
N SER A 153 -13.68 17.39 -7.63
CA SER A 153 -14.71 16.39 -7.31
C SER A 153 -15.23 15.66 -8.54
N VAL A 154 -15.27 16.31 -9.70
CA VAL A 154 -15.78 15.73 -10.94
C VAL A 154 -14.81 14.67 -11.44
N GLU A 155 -13.50 14.97 -11.47
CA GLU A 155 -12.46 14.01 -11.84
C GLU A 155 -12.46 12.76 -10.94
N LEU A 156 -12.65 12.95 -9.63
CA LEU A 156 -12.74 11.85 -8.67
C LEU A 156 -13.99 11.00 -8.91
N GLU A 157 -15.16 11.63 -9.08
CA GLU A 157 -16.42 10.94 -9.32
C GLU A 157 -16.39 10.17 -10.65
N ASP A 158 -15.90 10.79 -11.72
CA ASP A 158 -15.75 10.16 -13.04
C ASP A 158 -14.82 8.95 -12.96
N HIS A 159 -13.67 9.08 -12.28
CA HIS A 159 -12.76 7.95 -12.11
C HIS A 159 -13.45 6.78 -11.38
N VAL A 160 -14.10 7.07 -10.24
CA VAL A 160 -14.75 6.07 -9.42
C VAL A 160 -15.89 5.37 -10.15
N GLN A 161 -16.67 6.10 -10.95
CA GLN A 161 -17.73 5.52 -11.78
C GLN A 161 -17.17 4.60 -12.87
N ASN A 162 -16.05 4.99 -13.50
CA ASN A 162 -15.45 4.23 -14.60
C ASN A 162 -14.70 2.98 -14.15
N THR A 163 -14.04 3.03 -12.98
CA THR A 163 -13.18 1.92 -12.52
C THR A 163 -13.80 1.09 -11.39
N GLY A 164 -14.74 1.65 -10.65
CA GLY A 164 -15.39 0.97 -9.52
C GLY A 164 -14.49 0.76 -8.30
N PHE A 165 -13.33 1.41 -8.24
CA PHE A 165 -12.40 1.34 -7.12
C PHE A 165 -11.84 2.72 -6.71
N ILE A 166 -11.33 2.79 -5.49
CA ILE A 166 -10.57 3.92 -4.96
C ILE A 166 -9.27 3.36 -4.38
N LYS A 167 -8.14 3.97 -4.74
CA LYS A 167 -6.87 3.78 -4.03
C LYS A 167 -6.30 5.11 -3.55
N LEU A 168 -6.12 5.22 -2.24
CA LEU A 168 -5.52 6.37 -1.58
C LEU A 168 -4.22 5.94 -0.90
N SER A 169 -3.12 6.62 -1.20
CA SER A 169 -1.81 6.16 -0.79
C SER A 169 -0.91 7.27 -0.29
N ILE A 170 -0.05 6.95 0.67
CA ILE A 170 1.11 7.75 1.04
C ILE A 170 2.38 6.95 0.78
N LYS A 171 3.47 7.64 0.46
CA LYS A 171 4.77 7.00 0.24
C LYS A 171 5.93 7.80 0.78
N PHE A 172 7.01 7.07 1.05
CA PHE A 172 8.29 7.61 1.50
C PHE A 172 9.43 6.92 0.74
N PRO A 173 10.56 7.62 0.51
CA PRO A 173 11.79 7.00 0.03
C PRO A 173 12.13 5.78 0.89
N VAL A 174 12.68 4.74 0.26
CA VAL A 174 12.95 3.47 0.95
C VAL A 174 13.98 3.62 2.07
N GLU A 175 14.87 4.59 1.94
CA GLU A 175 15.89 4.95 2.91
C GLU A 175 15.29 5.50 4.22
N GLU A 176 14.09 6.06 4.15
CA GLU A 176 13.34 6.63 5.28
C GLU A 176 12.36 5.62 5.91
N MET A 177 12.37 4.36 5.47
CA MET A 177 11.44 3.32 5.94
C MET A 177 11.47 3.13 7.47
N PRO A 178 12.64 3.05 8.13
CA PRO A 178 12.68 2.83 9.58
C PRO A 178 11.99 3.93 10.38
N GLU A 179 12.09 5.19 9.94
CA GLU A 179 11.56 6.36 10.64
C GLU A 179 10.08 6.59 10.35
N ARG A 180 9.58 6.12 9.20
CA ARG A 180 8.23 6.42 8.70
C ARG A 180 7.14 5.45 9.14
N LYS A 181 7.45 4.53 10.04
CA LYS A 181 6.47 3.57 10.59
C LYS A 181 5.26 4.29 11.19
N THR A 182 5.51 5.29 12.04
CA THR A 182 4.48 6.05 12.75
C THR A 182 3.58 6.82 11.77
N ASP A 183 4.12 7.41 10.71
CA ASP A 183 3.33 8.11 9.70
C ASP A 183 2.36 7.17 8.97
N MET A 184 2.83 5.98 8.61
CA MET A 184 2.00 4.95 7.97
C MET A 184 0.90 4.43 8.90
N MET A 185 1.22 4.23 10.18
CA MET A 185 0.25 3.88 11.21
C MET A 185 -0.81 4.98 11.40
N ASN A 186 -0.39 6.24 11.50
CA ASN A 186 -1.31 7.36 11.65
C ASN A 186 -2.24 7.50 10.43
N PHE A 187 -1.75 7.23 9.22
CA PHE A 187 -2.56 7.28 8.01
C PHE A 187 -3.63 6.19 8.01
N LEU A 188 -3.24 4.97 8.38
CA LEU A 188 -4.15 3.85 8.59
C LEU A 188 -5.25 4.22 9.61
N LEU A 189 -4.86 4.70 10.79
CA LEU A 189 -5.80 5.04 11.85
C LEU A 189 -6.74 6.17 11.46
N ALA A 190 -6.26 7.17 10.71
CA ALA A 190 -7.09 8.25 10.21
C ALA A 190 -8.23 7.73 9.32
N GLY A 191 -7.95 6.84 8.37
CA GLY A 191 -9.01 6.28 7.54
C GLY A 191 -9.87 5.22 8.24
N LEU A 192 -9.34 4.45 9.19
CA LEU A 192 -10.15 3.54 10.01
C LEU A 192 -11.20 4.30 10.84
N LYS A 193 -10.85 5.45 11.42
CA LYS A 193 -11.80 6.33 12.13
C LYS A 193 -12.96 6.79 11.24
N VAL A 194 -12.69 7.04 9.96
CA VAL A 194 -13.73 7.37 8.98
C VAL A 194 -14.62 6.16 8.73
N ILE A 195 -14.04 4.99 8.50
CA ILE A 195 -14.80 3.76 8.23
C ILE A 195 -15.67 3.36 9.43
N GLN A 196 -15.19 3.58 10.65
CA GLN A 196 -15.93 3.36 11.89
C GLN A 196 -17.21 4.22 12.02
N THR A 197 -17.20 5.43 11.46
CA THR A 197 -18.27 6.42 11.67
C THR A 197 -19.38 6.37 10.61
N ASN A 198 -19.30 5.45 9.65
CA ASN A 198 -20.23 5.28 8.53
C ASN A 198 -20.93 3.92 8.54
#